data_AF-A0A8H5HAR2-F1
#
_entry.id   AF-A0A8H5HAR2-F1
#
_cell.length_a   1.000
_cell.length_b   1.000
_cell.length_c   1.000
_cell.angle_alpha   90.00
_cell.angle_beta   90.00
_cell.angle_gamma   90.00
#
_symmetry.space_group_name_H-M   'P 1'
#
loop_
_entity.id
_entity.type
_entity.pdbx_description
1 polymer ?
#
loop_
_entity_poly.entity_id
_entity_poly.type
_entity_poly.pdbx_seq_one_letter_code
_entity_poly.pdbx_strand_id
1 'polypeptide(L)'
;MLPEHADLLRCLGDALSAVGSVDALEEPVSPYTRAQYARMLAEANQYSGQILAQVRMLGTVSAEYIGEDVQDDGSGDWEILQNPLAADDIEDELEVESELGAERVAELNAELDAELQDLPPDEESDSNEEDKSEVRARVERLWPRYLWLKMRPSDFVDLLLQEEKLSRSKAEDAALARLLVGYSNPSQEALKHMLQGAMDNMEPWNDVIALSDEIDAEGDVKRRLFKREEFMYQNNAGTRLSTHAMTVIQIINNLKFALDWRQVSAHWKTTFVTQIFEVLKANEITDITRKWGGTMRNKEMKKLRRTFGKWHQKIVTDRNHVLKIYHMFGAGVLLDTTWAPNPRSRYFGATLNRVFITLQSKIAEDGSGYDSIQQYKRRMKRSSRSILKTLLEAADWNNVWEFVENFLNDAENEADGEGTDTDADEPDGEEEEA
;
A
#
# COMPACT_ATOMS: atom_id res chain seq x y z
N MET A 1 -13.96 -27.52 -17.91
CA MET A 1 -14.80 -26.78 -16.94
C MET A 1 -15.86 -27.75 -16.42
N LEU A 2 -16.02 -27.93 -15.10
CA LEU A 2 -17.05 -28.83 -14.57
C LEU A 2 -18.45 -28.24 -14.88
N PRO A 3 -19.46 -29.07 -15.22
CA PRO A 3 -20.81 -28.61 -15.57
C PRO A 3 -21.44 -27.68 -14.51
N GLU A 4 -21.09 -27.88 -13.25
CA GLU A 4 -21.58 -27.13 -12.09
C GLU A 4 -21.15 -25.64 -12.11
N HIS A 5 -20.03 -25.31 -12.76
CA HIS A 5 -19.57 -23.92 -12.87
C HIS A 5 -20.30 -23.14 -13.97
N ALA A 6 -20.81 -23.82 -15.01
CA ALA A 6 -21.57 -23.18 -16.07
C ALA A 6 -22.95 -22.70 -15.59
N ASP A 7 -23.60 -23.50 -14.74
CA ASP A 7 -24.88 -23.13 -14.12
C ASP A 7 -24.73 -21.96 -13.15
N LEU A 8 -23.64 -21.93 -12.36
CA LEU A 8 -23.38 -20.84 -11.44
C LEU A 8 -23.13 -19.51 -12.17
N LEU A 9 -22.40 -19.55 -13.29
CA LEU A 9 -22.16 -18.37 -14.14
C LEU A 9 -23.43 -17.89 -14.84
N ARG A 10 -24.29 -18.81 -15.28
CA ARG A 10 -25.61 -18.48 -15.83
C ARG A 10 -26.50 -17.82 -14.78
N CYS A 11 -26.62 -18.39 -13.58
CA CYS A 11 -27.40 -17.80 -12.49
C CYS A 11 -26.87 -16.42 -12.08
N LEU A 12 -25.56 -16.21 -12.09
CA LEU A 12 -24.96 -14.90 -11.85
C LEU A 12 -25.30 -13.89 -12.96
N GLY A 13 -25.24 -14.32 -14.23
CA GLY A 13 -25.63 -13.49 -15.37
C GLY A 13 -27.11 -13.09 -15.36
N ASP A 14 -27.99 -14.02 -14.97
CA ASP A 14 -29.43 -13.77 -14.84
C ASP A 14 -29.72 -12.80 -13.68
N ALA A 15 -29.05 -12.98 -12.54
CA ALA A 15 -29.17 -12.09 -11.39
C ALA A 15 -28.68 -10.66 -11.70
N LEU A 16 -27.57 -10.52 -12.43
CA LEU A 16 -27.06 -9.21 -12.85
C LEU A 16 -27.94 -8.54 -13.90
N SER A 17 -28.52 -9.31 -14.82
CA SER A 17 -29.51 -8.80 -15.77
C SER A 17 -30.78 -8.31 -15.07
N ALA A 18 -31.22 -9.01 -14.01
CA ALA A 18 -32.36 -8.61 -13.20
C ALA A 18 -32.12 -7.30 -12.41
N VAL A 19 -30.87 -7.03 -12.00
CA VAL A 19 -30.49 -5.74 -11.38
C VAL A 19 -30.53 -4.60 -12.40
N GLY A 20 -30.21 -4.87 -13.67
CA GLY A 20 -30.32 -3.91 -14.77
C GLY A 20 -31.76 -3.64 -15.24
N SER A 21 -32.72 -4.51 -14.91
CA SER A 21 -34.12 -4.43 -15.34
C SER A 21 -35.07 -3.95 -14.24
N VAL A 22 -34.58 -3.30 -13.18
CA VAL A 22 -35.47 -2.68 -12.18
C VAL A 22 -36.18 -1.51 -12.84
N ASP A 23 -37.41 -1.76 -13.30
CA ASP A 23 -38.31 -0.76 -13.86
C ASP A 23 -38.42 0.46 -12.93
N ALA A 24 -38.56 1.64 -13.56
CA ALA A 24 -38.68 2.91 -12.87
C ALA A 24 -39.78 2.82 -11.79
N LEU A 25 -39.39 3.00 -10.53
CA LEU A 25 -40.28 3.07 -9.37
C LEU A 25 -41.52 3.93 -9.72
N GLU A 26 -42.69 3.30 -9.82
CA GLU A 26 -43.96 3.93 -10.24
C GLU A 26 -44.48 4.97 -9.23
N GLU A 27 -43.95 4.99 -8.00
CA GLU A 27 -44.32 5.95 -6.96
C GLU A 27 -43.32 7.11 -6.84
N PRO A 28 -43.76 8.32 -6.46
CA PRO A 28 -42.89 9.47 -6.29
C PRO A 28 -41.96 9.30 -5.08
N VAL A 29 -40.81 8.68 -5.32
CA VAL A 29 -39.74 8.52 -4.35
C VAL A 29 -38.99 9.86 -4.17
N SER A 30 -38.67 10.21 -2.91
CA SER A 30 -37.96 11.45 -2.61
C SER A 30 -36.62 11.55 -3.35
N PRO A 31 -36.16 12.75 -3.75
CA PRO A 31 -34.87 12.93 -4.44
C PRO A 31 -33.69 12.33 -3.67
N TYR A 32 -33.72 12.39 -2.33
CA TYR A 32 -32.71 11.80 -1.45
C TYR A 32 -32.66 10.28 -1.58
N THR A 33 -33.83 9.62 -1.52
CA THR A 33 -33.94 8.17 -1.65
C THR A 33 -33.53 7.71 -3.05
N ARG A 34 -33.86 8.47 -4.10
CA ARG A 34 -33.40 8.20 -5.48
C ARG A 34 -31.87 8.27 -5.60
N ALA A 35 -31.23 9.27 -4.98
CA ALA A 35 -29.78 9.38 -4.95
C ALA A 35 -29.11 8.23 -4.18
N GLN A 36 -29.72 7.79 -3.08
CA GLN A 36 -29.25 6.64 -2.30
C GLN A 36 -29.35 5.33 -3.11
N TYR A 37 -30.47 5.09 -3.81
CA TYR A 37 -30.61 3.95 -4.72
C TYR A 37 -29.62 3.97 -5.87
N ALA A 38 -29.42 5.12 -6.54
CA ALA A 38 -28.45 5.25 -7.62
C ALA A 38 -27.02 4.95 -7.14
N ARG A 39 -26.66 5.38 -5.92
CA ARG A 39 -25.37 5.06 -5.30
C ARG A 39 -25.24 3.56 -5.00
N MET A 40 -26.25 2.94 -4.40
CA MET A 40 -26.24 1.51 -4.12
C MET A 40 -26.15 0.68 -5.40
N LEU A 41 -26.83 1.09 -6.48
CA LEU A 41 -26.77 0.44 -7.78
C LEU A 41 -25.37 0.57 -8.42
N ALA A 42 -24.75 1.76 -8.30
CA ALA A 42 -23.38 1.98 -8.77
C ALA A 42 -22.35 1.14 -8.00
N GLU A 43 -22.49 1.05 -6.67
CA GLU A 43 -21.67 0.19 -5.80
C GLU A 43 -21.87 -1.30 -6.17
N ALA A 44 -23.12 -1.75 -6.38
CA ALA A 44 -23.42 -3.11 -6.80
C ALA A 44 -22.82 -3.46 -8.18
N ASN A 45 -22.91 -2.55 -9.14
CA ASN A 45 -22.30 -2.73 -10.48
C ASN A 45 -20.76 -2.75 -10.42
N GLN A 46 -20.16 -2.00 -9.50
CA GLN A 46 -18.72 -2.04 -9.28
C GLN A 46 -18.29 -3.39 -8.70
N TYR A 47 -19.00 -3.89 -7.69
CA TYR A 47 -18.73 -5.21 -7.09
C TYR A 47 -18.95 -6.35 -8.08
N SER A 48 -20.00 -6.30 -8.90
CA SER A 48 -20.23 -7.32 -9.92
C SER A 48 -19.15 -7.34 -11.00
N GLY A 49 -18.64 -6.16 -11.40
CA GLY A 49 -17.49 -6.05 -12.30
C GLY A 49 -16.22 -6.68 -11.72
N GLN A 50 -15.98 -6.51 -10.41
CA GLN A 50 -14.84 -7.12 -9.71
C GLN A 50 -14.96 -8.64 -9.63
N ILE A 51 -16.15 -9.16 -9.32
CA ILE A 51 -16.41 -10.61 -9.31
C ILE A 51 -16.21 -11.21 -10.70
N LEU A 52 -16.74 -10.59 -11.75
CA LEU A 52 -16.55 -11.06 -13.13
C LEU A 52 -15.07 -11.04 -13.57
N ALA A 53 -14.31 -10.04 -13.14
CA ALA A 53 -12.86 -10.00 -13.38
C ALA A 53 -12.13 -11.15 -12.66
N GLN A 54 -12.46 -11.42 -11.40
CA GLN A 54 -11.89 -12.53 -10.63
C GLN A 54 -12.23 -13.90 -11.24
N VAL A 55 -13.48 -14.13 -11.65
CA VAL A 55 -13.89 -15.36 -12.32
C VAL A 55 -13.14 -15.54 -13.64
N ARG A 56 -12.94 -14.47 -14.42
CA ARG A 56 -12.15 -14.54 -15.67
C ARG A 56 -10.70 -14.90 -15.40
N MET A 57 -10.09 -14.38 -14.35
CA MET A 57 -8.71 -14.73 -13.96
C MET A 57 -8.61 -16.19 -13.49
N LEU A 58 -9.63 -16.72 -12.82
CA LEU A 58 -9.68 -18.13 -12.39
C LEU A 58 -9.97 -19.10 -13.54
N GLY A 59 -10.55 -18.63 -14.65
CA GLY A 59 -10.95 -19.44 -15.81
C GLY A 59 -9.87 -19.67 -16.87
N THR A 60 -8.71 -19.00 -16.79
CA THR A 60 -7.62 -19.08 -17.79
C THR A 60 -6.54 -20.11 -17.46
N VAL A 61 -6.92 -21.26 -16.90
CA VAL A 61 -6.04 -22.44 -16.82
C VAL A 61 -6.32 -23.35 -18.00
N SER A 62 -5.39 -23.34 -18.96
CA SER A 62 -5.10 -24.31 -20.04
C SER A 62 -6.27 -24.90 -20.85
N ALA A 63 -6.28 -24.61 -22.15
CA ALA A 63 -6.86 -25.47 -23.17
C ALA A 63 -5.80 -25.77 -24.25
N GLU A 64 -4.64 -26.26 -23.84
CA GLU A 64 -3.95 -27.27 -24.64
C GLU A 64 -4.48 -28.64 -24.20
N TYR A 65 -4.76 -29.50 -25.18
CA TYR A 65 -5.12 -30.92 -25.03
C TYR A 65 -6.60 -31.30 -24.89
N ILE A 66 -7.35 -31.26 -26.00
CA ILE A 66 -8.19 -32.39 -26.43
C ILE A 66 -8.07 -32.49 -27.96
N GLY A 67 -7.29 -33.46 -28.43
CA GLY A 67 -7.47 -34.02 -29.76
C GLY A 67 -8.50 -35.15 -29.66
N GLU A 68 -9.52 -35.10 -30.51
CA GLU A 68 -10.10 -36.24 -31.25
C GLU A 68 -11.35 -35.78 -32.01
N ASP A 69 -11.27 -35.98 -33.34
CA ASP A 69 -12.32 -36.18 -34.34
C ASP A 69 -13.73 -35.62 -34.09
N VAL A 70 -14.04 -34.50 -34.75
CA VAL A 70 -15.41 -34.20 -35.18
C VAL A 70 -15.42 -33.93 -36.68
N GLN A 71 -16.26 -34.72 -37.35
CA GLN A 71 -16.50 -34.72 -38.78
C GLN A 71 -17.05 -33.39 -39.27
N ASP A 72 -16.49 -32.97 -40.39
CA ASP A 72 -16.96 -31.95 -41.32
C ASP A 72 -18.32 -32.36 -41.94
N ASP A 73 -19.39 -31.63 -41.60
CA ASP A 73 -20.62 -31.57 -42.37
C ASP A 73 -20.86 -30.15 -42.91
N GLY A 74 -20.23 -29.91 -44.06
CA GLY A 74 -20.30 -28.64 -44.75
C GLY A 74 -21.72 -28.08 -44.92
N SER A 75 -21.84 -26.78 -44.68
CA SER A 75 -22.68 -25.86 -45.46
C SER A 75 -22.46 -24.43 -44.96
N GLY A 76 -22.17 -23.51 -45.88
CA GLY A 76 -22.32 -22.07 -45.61
C GLY A 76 -21.24 -21.19 -46.22
N ASP A 77 -21.28 -21.02 -47.54
CA ASP A 77 -20.67 -19.91 -48.28
C ASP A 77 -20.86 -18.56 -47.57
N TRP A 78 -19.77 -17.81 -47.38
CA TRP A 78 -19.77 -16.36 -47.57
C TRP A 78 -18.46 -15.93 -48.23
N GLU A 79 -18.63 -15.26 -49.37
CA GLU A 79 -17.61 -14.90 -50.33
C GLU A 79 -16.57 -13.89 -49.84
N ILE A 80 -15.37 -14.17 -50.33
CA ILE A 80 -14.19 -13.34 -50.54
C ILE A 80 -14.51 -11.89 -50.95
N LEU A 81 -14.02 -10.92 -50.18
CA LEU A 81 -13.60 -9.60 -50.69
C LEU A 81 -12.10 -9.45 -50.41
N GLN A 82 -11.28 -9.84 -51.39
CA GLN A 82 -9.90 -9.42 -51.50
C GLN A 82 -9.85 -7.93 -51.84
N ASN A 83 -9.26 -7.13 -50.95
CA ASN A 83 -8.78 -5.80 -51.30
C ASN A 83 -7.25 -5.85 -51.41
N PRO A 84 -6.66 -5.71 -52.61
CA PRO A 84 -5.23 -5.69 -52.82
C PRO A 84 -4.74 -4.24 -52.81
N LEU A 85 -4.18 -3.77 -51.69
CA LEU A 85 -3.39 -2.54 -51.69
C LEU A 85 -2.07 -2.79 -50.95
N ALA A 86 -1.04 -2.89 -51.79
CA ALA A 86 0.36 -2.52 -51.61
C ALA A 86 0.92 -2.49 -50.18
N ALA A 87 1.80 -3.45 -49.91
CA ALA A 87 2.56 -3.61 -48.68
C ALA A 87 4.01 -3.10 -48.78
N ASP A 88 4.28 -2.06 -49.59
CA ASP A 88 5.65 -1.62 -49.87
C ASP A 88 5.97 -0.15 -49.52
N ASP A 89 5.09 0.60 -48.85
CA ASP A 89 5.33 2.04 -48.51
C ASP A 89 5.01 2.43 -47.05
N ILE A 90 5.07 1.49 -46.08
CA ILE A 90 4.83 1.79 -44.64
C ILE A 90 5.98 1.27 -43.77
N GLU A 91 7.23 1.56 -44.16
CA GLU A 91 8.38 1.42 -43.24
C GLU A 91 9.02 2.77 -42.87
N ASP A 92 8.77 3.84 -43.62
CA ASP A 92 9.39 5.16 -43.36
C ASP A 92 8.52 6.13 -42.52
N GLU A 93 7.24 5.84 -42.25
CA GLU A 93 6.38 6.70 -41.40
C GLU A 93 6.31 6.27 -39.92
N LEU A 94 6.80 5.08 -39.56
CA LEU A 94 6.79 4.59 -38.17
C LEU A 94 8.03 4.97 -37.34
N GLU A 95 9.12 5.40 -37.96
CA GLU A 95 10.29 5.94 -37.23
C GLU A 95 10.07 7.39 -36.76
N VAL A 96 9.27 8.18 -37.47
CA VAL A 96 9.05 9.61 -37.14
C VAL A 96 8.12 9.80 -35.93
N GLU A 97 7.19 8.89 -35.67
CA GLU A 97 6.33 8.97 -34.47
C GLU A 97 7.04 8.54 -33.17
N SER A 98 8.15 7.80 -33.25
CA SER A 98 8.90 7.35 -32.07
C SER A 98 9.79 8.45 -31.48
N GLU A 99 10.42 9.28 -32.33
CA GLU A 99 11.24 10.41 -31.88
C GLU A 99 10.40 11.59 -31.38
N LEU A 100 9.27 11.90 -32.05
CA LEU A 100 8.32 12.91 -31.57
C LEU A 100 7.66 12.52 -30.24
N GLY A 101 7.51 11.21 -29.97
CA GLY A 101 6.99 10.71 -28.70
C GLY A 101 7.96 10.93 -27.54
N ALA A 102 9.25 10.64 -27.73
CA ALA A 102 10.27 10.79 -26.70
C ALA A 102 10.50 12.26 -26.33
N GLU A 103 10.55 13.15 -27.32
CA GLU A 103 10.75 14.59 -27.10
C GLU A 103 9.53 15.22 -26.42
N ARG A 104 8.31 14.82 -26.80
CA ARG A 104 7.05 15.27 -26.17
C ARG A 104 6.91 14.74 -24.74
N VAL A 105 7.36 13.52 -24.46
CA VAL A 105 7.37 12.96 -23.10
C VAL A 105 8.43 13.65 -22.24
N ALA A 106 9.59 13.98 -22.79
CA ALA A 106 10.60 14.78 -22.12
C ALA A 106 10.10 16.21 -21.81
N GLU A 107 9.39 16.85 -22.75
CA GLU A 107 8.76 18.17 -22.56
C GLU A 107 7.68 18.12 -21.47
N LEU A 108 6.81 17.10 -21.48
CA LEU A 108 5.77 16.91 -20.46
C LEU A 108 6.35 16.60 -19.08
N ASN A 109 7.46 15.87 -19.01
CA ASN A 109 8.16 15.58 -17.77
C ASN A 109 8.88 16.83 -17.23
N ALA A 110 9.51 17.62 -18.11
CA ALA A 110 10.12 18.90 -17.73
C ALA A 110 9.08 19.92 -17.27
N GLU A 111 7.91 19.98 -17.91
CA GLU A 111 6.76 20.80 -17.45
C GLU A 111 6.25 20.33 -16.08
N LEU A 112 6.16 19.01 -15.86
CA LEU A 112 5.70 18.45 -14.59
C LEU A 112 6.73 18.70 -13.48
N ASP A 113 8.02 18.57 -13.77
CA ASP A 113 9.11 18.85 -12.83
C ASP A 113 9.17 20.34 -12.49
N ALA A 114 8.99 21.23 -13.47
CA ALA A 114 8.85 22.67 -13.23
C ALA A 114 7.62 22.99 -12.37
N GLU A 115 6.46 22.37 -12.64
CA GLU A 115 5.23 22.58 -11.87
C GLU A 115 5.31 21.97 -10.44
N LEU A 116 6.12 20.92 -10.25
CA LEU A 116 6.41 20.33 -8.95
C LEU A 116 7.45 21.14 -8.16
N GLN A 117 8.38 21.82 -8.82
CA GLN A 117 9.31 22.78 -8.21
C GLN A 117 8.64 24.12 -7.88
N ASP A 118 7.60 24.51 -8.64
CA ASP A 118 6.73 25.68 -8.37
C ASP A 118 5.65 25.39 -7.31
N LEU A 119 5.61 24.19 -6.73
CA LEU A 119 4.94 24.02 -5.45
C LEU A 119 5.71 24.91 -4.46
N PRO A 120 5.06 25.92 -3.86
CA PRO A 120 5.76 26.89 -3.02
C PRO A 120 6.58 26.11 -1.99
N PRO A 121 7.90 26.34 -1.88
CA PRO A 121 8.70 25.74 -0.83
C PRO A 121 8.00 26.13 0.46
N ASP A 122 7.52 25.14 1.24
CA ASP A 122 6.68 25.33 2.43
C ASP A 122 6.96 26.69 3.07
N GLU A 123 6.18 27.71 2.70
CA GLU A 123 6.47 29.08 3.13
C GLU A 123 6.17 29.09 4.62
N GLU A 124 7.23 28.99 5.43
CA GLU A 124 7.20 29.05 6.89
C GLU A 124 6.84 30.46 7.40
N SER A 125 6.00 31.22 6.70
CA SER A 125 5.56 32.55 7.10
C SER A 125 4.16 32.50 7.72
N ASP A 126 4.07 32.89 8.99
CA ASP A 126 2.88 33.14 9.83
C ASP A 126 1.94 31.98 10.21
N SER A 127 1.93 30.84 9.51
CA SER A 127 1.22 29.63 9.98
C SER A 127 1.92 28.91 11.15
N ASN A 128 3.16 29.33 11.46
CA ASN A 128 4.07 28.60 12.33
C ASN A 128 3.71 28.72 13.83
N GLU A 129 3.06 29.80 14.28
CA GLU A 129 2.67 29.93 15.69
C GLU A 129 1.45 29.08 16.06
N GLU A 130 0.41 29.06 15.21
CA GLU A 130 -0.78 28.24 15.44
C GLU A 130 -0.41 26.75 15.41
N ASP A 131 0.43 26.35 14.45
CA ASP A 131 0.99 25.00 14.38
C ASP A 131 1.81 24.63 15.61
N LYS A 132 2.70 25.53 16.08
CA LYS A 132 3.48 25.31 17.31
C LYS A 132 2.57 25.15 18.54
N SER A 133 1.48 25.93 18.60
CA SER A 133 0.50 25.83 19.68
C SER A 133 -0.25 24.50 19.66
N GLU A 134 -0.65 24.01 18.48
CA GLU A 134 -1.31 22.70 18.32
C GLU A 134 -0.37 21.56 18.70
N VAL A 135 0.87 21.60 18.20
CA VAL A 135 1.91 20.61 18.52
C VAL A 135 2.12 20.55 20.03
N ARG A 136 2.32 21.69 20.69
CA ARG A 136 2.49 21.76 22.15
C ARG A 136 1.27 21.19 22.88
N ALA A 137 0.05 21.56 22.47
CA ALA A 137 -1.18 21.08 23.09
C ALA A 137 -1.36 19.55 22.94
N ARG A 138 -0.99 18.98 21.79
CA ARG A 138 -0.99 17.52 21.59
C ARG A 138 0.05 16.83 22.46
N VAL A 139 1.27 17.36 22.51
CA VAL A 139 2.34 16.83 23.37
C VAL A 139 1.92 16.83 24.83
N GLU A 140 1.37 17.93 25.35
CA GLU A 140 0.90 18.00 26.75
C GLU A 140 -0.25 17.03 27.05
N ARG A 141 -1.07 16.68 26.04
CA ARG A 141 -2.11 15.66 26.20
C ARG A 141 -1.54 14.23 26.25
N LEU A 142 -0.50 13.97 25.46
CA LEU A 142 0.14 12.66 25.35
C LEU A 142 1.12 12.41 26.50
N TRP A 143 1.80 13.45 26.97
CA TRP A 143 2.89 13.36 27.94
C TRP A 143 2.50 12.65 29.24
N PRO A 144 1.35 12.94 29.89
CA PRO A 144 0.95 12.22 31.10
C PRO A 144 0.82 10.72 30.89
N ARG A 145 0.50 10.25 29.67
CA ARG A 145 0.33 8.83 29.34
C ARG A 145 1.67 8.09 29.25
N TYR A 146 2.77 8.78 28.97
CA TYR A 146 4.10 8.17 28.95
C TYR A 146 4.46 7.51 30.30
N LEU A 147 3.90 8.00 31.40
CA LEU A 147 4.12 7.49 32.75
C LEU A 147 3.09 6.44 33.20
N TRP A 148 2.16 6.03 32.33
CA TRP A 148 1.08 5.13 32.70
C TRP A 148 1.52 3.66 32.72
N LEU A 149 0.72 2.84 33.42
CA LEU A 149 0.81 1.39 33.37
C LEU A 149 0.66 0.90 31.92
N LYS A 150 1.51 -0.08 31.57
CA LYS A 150 1.52 -0.72 30.25
C LYS A 150 0.12 -1.14 29.80
N MET A 151 -0.14 -1.06 28.49
CA MET A 151 -1.42 -1.47 27.92
C MET A 151 -1.69 -2.95 28.24
N ARG A 152 -2.89 -3.26 28.76
CA ARG A 152 -3.25 -4.62 29.14
C ARG A 152 -3.54 -5.45 27.88
N PRO A 153 -3.36 -6.78 27.93
CA PRO A 153 -3.60 -7.62 26.77
C PRO A 153 -5.07 -7.62 26.32
N SER A 154 -6.02 -7.49 27.26
CA SER A 154 -7.44 -7.38 26.93
C SER A 154 -7.75 -6.11 26.15
N ASP A 155 -7.17 -4.97 26.56
CA ASP A 155 -7.35 -3.68 25.88
C ASP A 155 -6.77 -3.74 24.45
N PHE A 156 -5.68 -4.49 24.26
CA PHE A 156 -5.12 -4.76 22.94
C PHE A 156 -6.06 -5.59 22.07
N VAL A 157 -6.59 -6.70 22.59
CA VAL A 157 -7.51 -7.56 21.84
C VAL A 157 -8.80 -6.80 21.50
N ASP A 158 -9.35 -6.02 22.44
CA ASP A 158 -10.50 -5.17 22.18
C ASP A 158 -10.22 -4.20 21.02
N LEU A 159 -9.04 -3.60 20.98
CA LEU A 159 -8.62 -2.74 19.88
C LEU A 159 -8.51 -3.47 18.54
N LEU A 160 -7.99 -4.71 18.53
CA LEU A 160 -7.91 -5.52 17.31
C LEU A 160 -9.29 -5.87 16.76
N LEU A 161 -10.25 -6.11 17.68
CA LEU A 161 -11.58 -6.60 17.33
C LEU A 161 -12.59 -5.47 17.12
N GLN A 162 -12.35 -4.26 17.62
CA GLN A 162 -13.27 -3.14 17.52
C GLN A 162 -12.82 -2.12 16.48
N GLU A 163 -13.71 -1.79 15.54
CA GLU A 163 -13.56 -0.59 14.71
C GLU A 163 -13.90 0.64 15.55
N GLU A 164 -12.89 1.23 16.17
CA GLU A 164 -13.06 2.56 16.75
C GLU A 164 -13.32 3.57 15.62
N LYS A 165 -14.54 4.13 15.57
CA LYS A 165 -14.90 5.24 14.68
C LYS A 165 -14.31 6.55 15.19
N LEU A 166 -12.99 6.61 15.32
CA LEU A 166 -12.27 7.83 15.65
C LEU A 166 -12.00 8.66 14.40
N SER A 167 -11.90 9.98 14.58
CA SER A 167 -11.27 10.80 13.56
C SER A 167 -9.79 10.39 13.42
N ARG A 168 -9.23 10.49 12.22
CA ARG A 168 -7.81 10.18 11.91
C ARG A 168 -6.85 10.74 12.97
N SER A 169 -6.96 12.03 13.30
CA SER A 169 -6.10 12.67 14.31
C SER A 169 -6.27 12.06 15.71
N LYS A 170 -7.48 11.66 16.11
CA LYS A 170 -7.69 10.99 17.41
C LYS A 170 -7.16 9.56 17.39
N ALA A 171 -7.28 8.86 16.25
CA ALA A 171 -6.71 7.53 16.07
C ALA A 171 -5.17 7.59 16.12
N GLU A 172 -4.54 8.58 15.46
CA GLU A 172 -3.10 8.84 15.51
C GLU A 172 -2.63 9.18 16.92
N ASP A 173 -3.31 10.09 17.63
CA ASP A 173 -2.98 10.42 19.03
C ASP A 173 -3.13 9.18 19.94
N ALA A 174 -4.15 8.34 19.71
CA ALA A 174 -4.35 7.11 20.47
C ALA A 174 -3.28 6.06 20.16
N ALA A 175 -2.93 5.86 18.89
CA ALA A 175 -1.87 4.97 18.45
C ALA A 175 -0.50 5.41 19.01
N LEU A 176 -0.23 6.72 18.98
CA LEU A 176 0.98 7.28 19.56
C LEU A 176 1.03 7.11 21.07
N ALA A 177 -0.09 7.33 21.78
CA ALA A 177 -0.18 7.05 23.20
C ALA A 177 0.10 5.57 23.51
N ARG A 178 -0.41 4.64 22.70
CA ARG A 178 -0.15 3.20 22.86
C ARG A 178 1.32 2.86 22.67
N LEU A 179 1.97 3.46 21.68
CA LEU A 179 3.42 3.35 21.52
C LEU A 179 4.10 3.85 22.80
N LEU A 180 3.88 5.11 23.21
CA LEU A 180 4.53 5.72 24.39
C LEU A 180 4.37 4.89 25.68
N VAL A 181 3.18 4.36 25.95
CA VAL A 181 2.88 3.50 27.12
C VAL A 181 3.58 2.15 26.99
N GLY A 182 3.58 1.60 25.77
CA GLY A 182 4.03 0.26 25.46
C GLY A 182 3.07 -0.83 25.92
N TYR A 183 3.46 -2.07 25.64
CA TYR A 183 2.60 -3.23 25.80
C TYR A 183 3.03 -4.09 26.98
N SER A 184 2.07 -4.57 27.77
CA SER A 184 2.32 -5.66 28.70
C SER A 184 2.60 -6.94 27.92
N ASN A 185 3.38 -7.86 28.49
CA ASN A 185 3.68 -9.12 27.81
C ASN A 185 2.70 -10.20 28.29
N PRO A 186 1.60 -10.48 27.57
CA PRO A 186 0.72 -11.60 27.92
C PRO A 186 1.46 -12.93 27.79
N SER A 187 1.00 -13.95 28.53
CA SER A 187 1.36 -15.33 28.18
C SER A 187 0.66 -15.73 26.88
N GLN A 188 1.25 -16.72 26.19
CA GLN A 188 0.73 -17.20 24.91
C GLN A 188 -0.70 -17.74 25.05
N GLU A 189 -0.95 -18.49 26.13
CA GLU A 189 -2.23 -19.09 26.44
C GLU A 189 -3.31 -18.04 26.74
N ALA A 190 -2.94 -16.97 27.45
CA ALA A 190 -3.86 -15.90 27.77
C ALA A 190 -4.34 -15.18 26.50
N LEU A 191 -3.41 -14.83 25.60
CA LEU A 191 -3.76 -14.17 24.34
C LEU A 191 -4.58 -15.08 23.43
N LYS A 192 -4.20 -16.36 23.31
CA LYS A 192 -4.95 -17.36 22.53
C LYS A 192 -6.38 -17.50 23.05
N HIS A 193 -6.57 -17.59 24.36
CA HIS A 193 -7.90 -17.66 24.98
C HIS A 193 -8.74 -16.40 24.68
N MET A 194 -8.13 -15.20 24.69
CA MET A 194 -8.85 -13.96 24.35
C MET A 194 -9.23 -13.87 22.88
N LEU A 195 -8.43 -14.45 21.97
CA LEU A 195 -8.65 -14.40 20.52
C LEU A 195 -9.53 -15.53 19.99
N GLN A 196 -9.78 -16.57 20.79
CA GLN A 196 -10.41 -17.81 20.33
C GLN A 196 -11.75 -17.57 19.60
N GLY A 197 -12.60 -16.69 20.10
CA GLY A 197 -13.89 -16.37 19.45
C GLY A 197 -13.78 -15.58 18.15
N ALA A 198 -12.64 -14.94 17.87
CA ALA A 198 -12.41 -14.23 16.62
C ALA A 198 -11.82 -15.15 15.54
N MET A 199 -11.07 -16.18 15.94
CA MET A 199 -10.24 -17.02 15.07
C MET A 199 -11.00 -18.06 14.22
N ASP A 200 -12.21 -18.44 14.60
CA ASP A 200 -12.93 -19.58 14.01
C ASP A 200 -13.33 -19.44 12.52
N ASN A 201 -13.05 -18.29 11.86
CA ASN A 201 -13.47 -18.01 10.48
C ASN A 201 -12.36 -17.42 9.59
N MET A 202 -11.11 -17.87 9.70
CA MET A 202 -9.98 -17.26 9.00
C MET A 202 -9.49 -18.03 7.78
N GLU A 203 -9.17 -17.28 6.72
CA GLU A 203 -8.53 -17.79 5.52
C GLU A 203 -7.01 -17.99 5.72
N PRO A 204 -6.39 -18.95 5.01
CA PRO A 204 -4.94 -19.18 5.02
C PRO A 204 -4.16 -18.06 4.31
N TRP A 205 -2.94 -17.76 4.76
CA TRP A 205 -2.10 -16.64 4.31
C TRP A 205 -0.93 -17.00 3.40
N ASN A 206 -0.75 -18.28 3.10
CA ASN A 206 0.44 -18.80 2.44
C ASN A 206 0.69 -18.12 1.08
N ASP A 207 -0.37 -17.91 0.30
CA ASP A 207 -0.27 -17.32 -1.03
C ASP A 207 0.16 -15.84 -0.97
N VAL A 208 -0.30 -15.10 0.05
CA VAL A 208 0.05 -13.69 0.25
C VAL A 208 1.52 -13.53 0.62
N ILE A 209 2.02 -14.42 1.49
CA ILE A 209 3.42 -14.41 1.92
C ILE A 209 4.33 -14.85 0.79
N ALA A 210 3.99 -15.95 0.11
CA ALA A 210 4.74 -16.47 -1.03
C ALA A 210 4.91 -15.38 -2.10
N LEU A 211 3.85 -14.63 -2.40
CA LEU A 211 3.93 -13.49 -3.31
C LEU A 211 4.88 -12.39 -2.79
N SER A 212 4.89 -12.10 -1.49
CA SER A 212 5.84 -11.13 -0.92
C SER A 212 7.29 -11.62 -1.00
N ASP A 213 7.54 -12.89 -0.73
CA ASP A 213 8.88 -13.50 -0.81
C ASP A 213 9.38 -13.57 -2.26
N GLU A 214 8.51 -13.88 -3.21
CA GLU A 214 8.79 -13.83 -4.66
C GLU A 214 9.17 -12.41 -5.10
N ILE A 215 8.57 -11.39 -4.50
CA ILE A 215 8.94 -10.00 -4.73
C ILE A 215 10.32 -9.72 -4.14
N ASP A 216 10.63 -10.20 -2.94
CA ASP A 216 11.94 -9.97 -2.31
C ASP A 216 13.09 -10.70 -3.04
N ALA A 217 12.83 -11.87 -3.60
CA ALA A 217 13.80 -12.63 -4.40
C ALA A 217 14.16 -11.97 -5.74
N GLU A 218 13.41 -10.95 -6.17
CA GLU A 218 13.72 -10.20 -7.39
C GLU A 218 14.99 -9.35 -7.19
N GLY A 219 16.06 -9.66 -7.94
CA GLY A 219 17.34 -8.97 -7.81
C GLY A 219 17.32 -7.48 -8.19
N ASP A 220 16.43 -7.10 -9.11
CA ASP A 220 16.27 -5.71 -9.53
C ASP A 220 15.38 -4.90 -8.57
N VAL A 221 16.00 -3.96 -7.85
CA VAL A 221 15.34 -2.99 -6.95
C VAL A 221 14.16 -2.31 -7.64
N LYS A 222 14.28 -1.99 -8.94
CA LYS A 222 13.25 -1.28 -9.70
C LYS A 222 12.00 -2.12 -9.85
N ARG A 223 12.18 -3.39 -10.20
CA ARG A 223 11.11 -4.35 -10.38
C ARG A 223 10.47 -4.73 -9.04
N ARG A 224 11.25 -4.81 -7.96
CA ARG A 224 10.72 -4.97 -6.59
C ARG A 224 9.74 -3.85 -6.23
N LEU A 225 10.15 -2.59 -6.42
CA LEU A 225 9.30 -1.44 -6.09
C LEU A 225 7.97 -1.47 -6.85
N PHE A 226 8.00 -1.86 -8.13
CA PHE A 226 6.80 -1.98 -8.94
C PHE A 226 5.85 -3.07 -8.42
N LYS A 227 6.36 -4.29 -8.22
CA LYS A 227 5.54 -5.42 -7.75
C LYS A 227 4.98 -5.18 -6.33
N ARG A 228 5.72 -4.52 -5.44
CA ARG A 228 5.19 -4.13 -4.11
C ARG A 228 4.04 -3.15 -4.22
N GLU A 229 4.11 -2.16 -5.11
CA GLU A 229 3.02 -1.19 -5.31
C GLU A 229 1.75 -1.88 -5.81
N GLU A 230 1.90 -2.79 -6.77
CA GLU A 230 0.82 -3.60 -7.31
C GLU A 230 0.18 -4.49 -6.22
N PHE A 231 1.01 -5.20 -5.46
CA PHE A 231 0.58 -6.05 -4.34
C PHE A 231 -0.29 -5.28 -3.32
N MET A 232 0.15 -4.09 -2.91
CA MET A 232 -0.58 -3.25 -1.95
C MET A 232 -1.90 -2.73 -2.51
N TYR A 233 -1.99 -2.53 -3.81
CA TYR A 233 -3.22 -2.07 -4.46
C TYR A 233 -4.30 -3.17 -4.49
N GLN A 234 -3.89 -4.42 -4.74
CA GLN A 234 -4.80 -5.54 -5.00
C GLN A 234 -5.37 -6.20 -3.73
N ASN A 235 -4.66 -6.15 -2.60
CA ASN A 235 -4.96 -6.99 -1.43
C ASN A 235 -5.64 -6.25 -0.25
N ASN A 236 -6.96 -6.02 -0.32
CA ASN A 236 -7.73 -5.24 0.68
C ASN A 236 -9.01 -5.90 1.26
N ALA A 237 -9.19 -7.22 1.19
CA ALA A 237 -10.38 -7.90 1.72
C ALA A 237 -10.02 -8.96 2.78
N GLY A 238 -10.82 -9.06 3.86
CA GLY A 238 -10.65 -10.08 4.91
C GLY A 238 -11.53 -9.87 6.15
N THR A 239 -11.53 -10.84 7.08
CA THR A 239 -12.09 -10.70 8.44
C THR A 239 -11.26 -9.70 9.27
N ARG A 240 -11.67 -9.32 10.48
CA ARG A 240 -10.95 -8.26 11.24
C ARG A 240 -9.52 -8.64 11.63
N LEU A 241 -9.30 -9.84 12.17
CA LEU A 241 -7.95 -10.28 12.51
C LEU A 241 -7.12 -10.52 11.25
N SER A 242 -7.75 -11.04 10.19
CA SER A 242 -7.08 -11.28 8.92
C SER A 242 -6.71 -9.92 8.25
N THR A 243 -7.57 -8.91 8.39
CA THR A 243 -7.28 -7.51 8.02
C THR A 243 -6.12 -6.97 8.86
N HIS A 244 -6.05 -7.28 10.16
CA HIS A 244 -4.91 -6.89 10.98
C HIS A 244 -3.61 -7.53 10.48
N ALA A 245 -3.59 -8.84 10.22
CA ALA A 245 -2.42 -9.53 9.65
C ALA A 245 -2.01 -8.95 8.29
N MET A 246 -2.98 -8.73 7.40
CA MET A 246 -2.75 -8.02 6.14
C MET A 246 -2.11 -6.67 6.40
N THR A 247 -2.62 -5.94 7.39
CA THR A 247 -2.10 -4.61 7.72
C THR A 247 -0.67 -4.68 8.23
N VAL A 248 -0.29 -5.70 9.01
CA VAL A 248 1.10 -5.94 9.41
C VAL A 248 1.99 -6.13 8.18
N ILE A 249 1.59 -7.03 7.27
CA ILE A 249 2.31 -7.30 6.02
C ILE A 249 2.41 -6.02 5.16
N GLN A 250 1.33 -5.26 5.07
CA GLN A 250 1.30 -3.98 4.36
C GLN A 250 2.25 -2.97 5.01
N ILE A 251 2.26 -2.82 6.34
CA ILE A 251 3.21 -1.91 7.02
C ILE A 251 4.64 -2.33 6.72
N ILE A 252 4.98 -3.62 6.79
CA ILE A 252 6.32 -4.13 6.45
C ILE A 252 6.67 -3.79 4.99
N ASN A 253 5.77 -4.05 4.05
CA ASN A 253 6.01 -3.71 2.64
C ASN A 253 6.17 -2.20 2.40
N ASN A 254 5.43 -1.37 3.15
CA ASN A 254 5.60 0.08 3.13
C ASN A 254 6.96 0.52 3.70
N LEU A 255 7.47 -0.15 4.74
CA LEU A 255 8.80 0.09 5.29
C LEU A 255 9.89 -0.32 4.29
N LYS A 256 9.80 -1.53 3.72
CA LYS A 256 10.71 -2.01 2.68
C LYS A 256 10.71 -1.09 1.46
N PHE A 257 9.54 -0.64 1.00
CA PHE A 257 9.42 0.37 -0.06
C PHE A 257 10.15 1.67 0.31
N ALA A 258 9.93 2.20 1.52
CA ALA A 258 10.56 3.45 1.94
C ALA A 258 12.09 3.35 2.00
N LEU A 259 12.62 2.20 2.41
CA LEU A 259 14.06 1.91 2.40
C LEU A 259 14.62 1.88 0.97
N ASP A 260 14.02 1.09 0.08
CA ASP A 260 14.44 0.99 -1.33
C ASP A 260 14.31 2.35 -2.06
N TRP A 261 13.22 3.09 -1.82
CA TRP A 261 12.97 4.40 -2.44
C TRP A 261 14.03 5.45 -2.07
N ARG A 262 14.71 5.31 -0.93
CA ARG A 262 15.80 6.23 -0.56
C ARG A 262 17.09 5.96 -1.33
N GLN A 263 17.28 4.75 -1.83
CA GLN A 263 18.51 4.33 -2.52
C GLN A 263 18.52 4.67 -4.02
N VAL A 264 17.36 4.96 -4.59
CA VAL A 264 17.21 5.23 -6.04
C VAL A 264 17.35 6.72 -6.38
N SER A 265 17.90 7.01 -7.57
CA SER A 265 18.16 8.38 -8.04
C SER A 265 16.87 9.16 -8.36
N ALA A 266 16.94 10.49 -8.31
CA ALA A 266 15.80 11.36 -8.62
C ALA A 266 15.26 11.11 -10.04
N HIS A 267 16.15 10.99 -11.04
CA HIS A 267 15.76 10.68 -12.41
C HIS A 267 14.94 9.39 -12.51
N TRP A 268 15.38 8.34 -11.80
CA TRP A 268 14.66 7.07 -11.80
C TRP A 268 13.29 7.17 -11.12
N LYS A 269 13.17 7.97 -10.05
CA LYS A 269 11.88 8.21 -9.38
C LYS A 269 10.84 8.80 -10.35
N THR A 270 11.24 9.74 -11.19
CA THR A 270 10.36 10.31 -12.23
C THR A 270 9.93 9.22 -13.22
N THR A 271 10.86 8.41 -13.72
CA THR A 271 10.55 7.27 -14.61
C THR A 271 9.61 6.27 -13.96
N PHE A 272 9.85 5.91 -12.70
CA PHE A 272 9.01 5.00 -11.93
C PHE A 272 7.58 5.51 -11.82
N VAL A 273 7.39 6.80 -11.49
CA VAL A 273 6.06 7.42 -11.39
C VAL A 273 5.32 7.37 -12.72
N THR A 274 6.01 7.55 -13.85
CA THR A 274 5.41 7.40 -15.18
C THR A 274 4.98 5.96 -15.45
N GLN A 275 5.86 4.98 -15.18
CA GLN A 275 5.57 3.57 -15.43
C GLN A 275 4.42 3.05 -14.55
N ILE A 276 4.44 3.37 -13.27
CA ILE A 276 3.39 2.94 -12.33
C ILE A 276 2.07 3.65 -12.59
N PHE A 277 2.10 4.88 -13.11
CA PHE A 277 0.90 5.55 -13.61
C PHE A 277 0.25 4.76 -14.75
N GLU A 278 1.03 4.33 -15.74
CA GLU A 278 0.51 3.61 -16.91
C GLU A 278 -0.13 2.28 -16.53
N VAL A 279 0.41 1.61 -15.51
CA VAL A 279 -0.10 0.34 -15.02
C VAL A 279 -1.34 0.52 -14.14
N LEU A 280 -1.26 1.34 -13.09
CA LEU A 280 -2.36 1.51 -12.14
C LEU A 280 -3.54 2.30 -12.73
N LYS A 281 -3.34 2.99 -13.85
CA LYS A 281 -4.37 3.77 -14.58
C LYS A 281 -4.65 3.28 -15.98
N ALA A 282 -4.26 2.04 -16.31
CA ALA A 282 -4.44 1.46 -17.64
C ALA A 282 -5.89 1.58 -18.15
N ASN A 283 -6.87 1.31 -17.28
CA ASN A 283 -8.30 1.39 -17.62
C ASN A 283 -8.74 2.84 -17.88
N GLU A 284 -8.41 3.77 -16.99
CA GLU A 284 -8.75 5.19 -17.16
C GLU A 284 -8.05 5.81 -18.38
N ILE A 285 -6.81 5.39 -18.67
CA ILE A 285 -6.05 5.80 -19.86
C ILE A 285 -6.77 5.33 -21.13
N THR A 286 -7.20 4.06 -21.15
CA THR A 286 -7.96 3.47 -22.27
C THR A 286 -9.28 4.21 -22.47
N ASP A 287 -10.00 4.49 -21.40
CA ASP A 287 -11.27 5.22 -21.44
C ASP A 287 -11.11 6.66 -21.95
N ILE A 288 -10.09 7.39 -21.50
CA ILE A 288 -9.79 8.74 -22.00
C ILE A 288 -9.47 8.69 -23.49
N THR A 289 -8.66 7.71 -23.91
CA THR A 289 -8.23 7.55 -25.31
C THR A 289 -9.38 7.20 -26.24
N ARG A 290 -10.32 6.36 -25.77
CA ARG A 290 -11.54 6.00 -26.52
C ARG A 290 -12.54 7.15 -26.60
N LYS A 291 -12.69 7.92 -25.51
CA LYS A 291 -13.74 8.94 -25.38
C LYS A 291 -13.38 10.28 -26.01
N TRP A 292 -12.10 10.64 -26.03
CA TRP A 292 -11.63 11.96 -26.44
C TRP A 292 -10.47 11.86 -27.45
N GLY A 293 -10.48 12.71 -28.47
CA GLY A 293 -9.38 12.88 -29.42
C GLY A 293 -8.63 14.22 -29.25
N GLY A 294 -7.48 14.35 -29.92
CA GLY A 294 -6.75 15.61 -30.07
C GLY A 294 -6.42 16.33 -28.76
N THR A 295 -6.69 17.63 -28.70
CA THR A 295 -6.35 18.51 -27.57
C THR A 295 -7.08 18.15 -26.27
N MET A 296 -8.32 17.68 -26.35
CA MET A 296 -9.09 17.27 -25.17
C MET A 296 -8.55 16.00 -24.52
N ARG A 297 -8.10 15.02 -25.33
CA ARG A 297 -7.40 13.82 -24.84
C ARG A 297 -6.19 14.22 -24.00
N ASN A 298 -5.35 15.11 -24.54
CA ASN A 298 -4.13 15.56 -23.88
C ASN A 298 -4.43 16.30 -22.58
N LYS A 299 -5.49 17.12 -22.55
CA LYS A 299 -5.93 17.84 -21.34
C LYS A 299 -6.39 16.89 -20.23
N GLU A 300 -7.25 15.92 -20.54
CA GLU A 300 -7.72 14.94 -19.55
C GLU A 300 -6.59 14.01 -19.09
N MET A 301 -5.68 13.61 -19.99
CA MET A 301 -4.50 12.82 -19.65
C MET A 301 -3.57 13.59 -18.68
N LYS A 302 -3.29 14.87 -18.96
CA LYS A 302 -2.49 15.73 -18.08
C LYS A 302 -3.14 15.88 -16.70
N LYS A 303 -4.47 16.04 -16.65
CA LYS A 303 -5.23 16.10 -15.39
C LYS A 303 -5.15 14.79 -14.60
N LEU A 304 -5.28 13.65 -15.26
CA LEU A 304 -5.17 12.33 -14.62
C LEU A 304 -3.76 12.10 -14.07
N ARG A 305 -2.72 12.37 -14.87
CA ARG A 305 -1.31 12.31 -14.45
C ARG A 305 -1.04 13.21 -13.26
N ARG A 306 -1.50 14.47 -13.28
CA ARG A 306 -1.33 15.42 -12.17
C ARG A 306 -2.00 14.92 -10.88
N THR A 307 -3.21 14.37 -11.01
CA THR A 307 -3.95 13.83 -9.86
C THR A 307 -3.22 12.62 -9.28
N PHE A 308 -2.72 11.74 -10.14
CA PHE A 308 -1.92 10.58 -9.75
C PHE A 308 -0.60 10.98 -9.08
N GLY A 309 0.16 11.91 -9.67
CA GLY A 309 1.43 12.37 -9.10
C GLY A 309 1.27 12.94 -7.69
N LYS A 310 0.24 13.79 -7.47
CA LYS A 310 -0.09 14.30 -6.11
C LYS A 310 -0.45 13.18 -5.14
N TRP A 311 -1.21 12.20 -5.59
CA TRP A 311 -1.59 11.04 -4.80
C TRP A 311 -0.38 10.17 -4.43
N HIS A 312 0.48 9.85 -5.41
CA HIS A 312 1.66 9.02 -5.23
C HIS A 312 2.68 9.71 -4.31
N GLN A 313 2.96 10.99 -4.55
CA GLN A 313 3.87 11.77 -3.70
C GLN A 313 3.41 11.75 -2.23
N LYS A 314 2.11 11.89 -2.00
CA LYS A 314 1.54 11.82 -0.65
C LYS A 314 1.74 10.45 0.01
N ILE A 315 1.53 9.36 -0.73
CA ILE A 315 1.78 8.00 -0.22
C ILE A 315 3.25 7.80 0.13
N VAL A 316 4.16 8.22 -0.76
CA VAL A 316 5.61 8.13 -0.53
C VAL A 316 6.01 8.91 0.73
N THR A 317 5.45 10.10 0.94
CA THR A 317 5.65 10.89 2.17
C THR A 317 5.14 10.14 3.40
N ASP A 318 3.91 9.60 3.35
CA ASP A 318 3.33 8.82 4.44
C ASP A 318 4.17 7.59 4.78
N ARG A 319 4.67 6.84 3.78
CA ARG A 319 5.59 5.71 3.96
C ARG A 319 6.88 6.11 4.67
N ASN A 320 7.48 7.23 4.25
CA ASN A 320 8.67 7.78 4.90
C ASN A 320 8.40 8.22 6.35
N HIS A 321 7.21 8.72 6.65
CA HIS A 321 6.80 9.02 8.02
C HIS A 321 6.68 7.74 8.85
N VAL A 322 6.05 6.70 8.34
CA VAL A 322 5.95 5.40 9.02
C VAL A 322 7.33 4.81 9.30
N LEU A 323 8.27 4.92 8.35
CA LEU A 323 9.66 4.52 8.56
C LEU A 323 10.33 5.29 9.72
N LYS A 324 10.13 6.61 9.81
CA LYS A 324 10.63 7.42 10.95
C LYS A 324 10.06 6.95 12.29
N ILE A 325 8.76 6.65 12.35
CA ILE A 325 8.09 6.14 13.55
C ILE A 325 8.65 4.76 13.91
N TYR A 326 8.89 3.90 12.91
CA TYR A 326 9.50 2.59 13.11
C TYR A 326 10.93 2.69 13.68
N HIS A 327 11.78 3.57 13.17
CA HIS A 327 13.12 3.80 13.77
C HIS A 327 13.06 4.23 15.25
N MET A 328 11.97 4.87 15.67
CA MET A 328 11.77 5.34 17.04
C MET A 328 11.18 4.26 17.96
N PHE A 329 10.15 3.55 17.50
CA PHE A 329 9.34 2.65 18.33
C PHE A 329 9.53 1.15 18.02
N GLY A 330 10.27 0.83 16.95
CA GLY A 330 10.55 -0.51 16.48
C GLY A 330 9.29 -1.29 16.11
N ALA A 331 9.30 -2.59 16.41
CA ALA A 331 8.21 -3.52 16.13
C ALA A 331 6.85 -3.12 16.75
N GLY A 332 6.82 -2.18 17.70
CA GLY A 332 5.56 -1.65 18.25
C GLY A 332 4.67 -1.00 17.19
N VAL A 333 5.26 -0.43 16.13
CA VAL A 333 4.52 0.15 15.00
C VAL A 333 3.69 -0.90 14.25
N LEU A 334 4.15 -2.16 14.22
CA LEU A 334 3.46 -3.24 13.53
C LEU A 334 2.17 -3.67 14.26
N LEU A 335 2.00 -3.32 15.53
CA LEU A 335 0.84 -3.72 16.34
C LEU A 335 -0.39 -2.84 16.13
N ASP A 336 -0.31 -1.74 15.38
CA ASP A 336 -1.40 -0.78 15.23
C ASP A 336 -1.66 -0.46 13.76
N THR A 337 -2.87 -0.77 13.31
CA THR A 337 -3.28 -0.60 11.91
C THR A 337 -3.37 0.86 11.48
N THR A 338 -3.42 1.79 12.44
CA THR A 338 -3.44 3.24 12.17
C THR A 338 -2.21 3.67 11.38
N TRP A 339 -1.08 2.96 11.51
CA TRP A 339 0.16 3.30 10.85
C TRP A 339 0.22 2.90 9.38
N ALA A 340 -0.72 2.10 8.88
CA ALA A 340 -0.73 1.74 7.46
C ALA A 340 -0.99 2.98 6.57
N PRO A 341 -0.07 3.32 5.66
CA PRO A 341 -0.30 4.38 4.68
C PRO A 341 -1.61 4.14 3.93
N ASN A 342 -2.51 5.12 3.99
CA ASN A 342 -3.81 5.02 3.35
C ASN A 342 -3.99 6.15 2.34
N PRO A 343 -4.16 5.85 1.04
CA PRO A 343 -4.33 6.86 -0.01
C PRO A 343 -5.49 7.83 0.22
N ARG A 344 -6.56 7.33 0.85
CA ARG A 344 -7.79 8.10 1.10
C ARG A 344 -7.69 8.98 2.33
N SER A 345 -6.73 8.73 3.21
CA SER A 345 -6.63 9.54 4.42
C SER A 345 -5.97 10.87 4.13
N ARG A 346 -6.37 11.93 4.84
CA ARG A 346 -5.59 13.17 4.93
C ARG A 346 -4.21 12.83 5.54
N TYR A 347 -3.18 13.54 5.08
CA TYR A 347 -1.75 13.34 5.38
C TYR A 347 -1.48 12.84 6.80
N PHE A 348 -0.51 11.93 6.97
CA PHE A 348 0.24 11.90 8.23
C PHE A 348 0.86 13.29 8.40
N GLY A 349 0.17 14.17 9.13
CA GLY A 349 0.38 15.61 9.05
C GLY A 349 1.80 16.00 9.44
N ALA A 350 2.31 17.08 8.85
CA ALA A 350 3.55 17.73 9.31
C ALA A 350 3.53 17.99 10.83
N THR A 351 2.34 18.28 11.37
CA THR A 351 2.05 18.39 12.80
C THR A 351 2.46 17.14 13.59
N LEU A 352 2.18 15.93 13.09
CA LEU A 352 2.53 14.70 13.79
C LEU A 352 4.05 14.51 13.86
N ASN A 353 4.78 14.78 12.78
CA ASN A 353 6.25 14.75 12.79
C ASN A 353 6.83 15.78 13.79
N ARG A 354 6.25 16.98 13.87
CA ARG A 354 6.63 17.99 14.88
C ARG A 354 6.30 17.53 16.31
N VAL A 355 5.15 16.89 16.53
CA VAL A 355 4.78 16.26 17.82
C VAL A 355 5.80 15.18 18.18
N PHE A 356 6.21 14.33 17.24
CA PHE A 356 7.23 13.31 17.45
C PHE A 356 8.57 13.90 17.86
N ILE A 357 9.08 14.88 17.11
CA ILE A 357 10.35 15.55 17.43
C ILE A 357 10.27 16.18 18.83
N THR A 358 9.16 16.85 19.14
CA THR A 358 8.96 17.51 20.44
C THR A 358 8.89 16.48 21.58
N LEU A 359 8.19 15.36 21.38
CA LEU A 359 8.15 14.26 22.35
C LEU A 359 9.54 13.67 22.57
N GLN A 360 10.31 13.43 21.52
CA GLN A 360 11.66 12.89 21.62
C GLN A 360 12.58 13.83 22.41
N SER A 361 12.54 15.14 22.13
CA SER A 361 13.28 16.13 22.92
C SER A 361 12.85 16.13 24.39
N LYS A 362 11.54 16.09 24.65
CA LYS A 362 10.99 16.08 26.03
C LYS A 362 11.39 14.82 26.80
N ILE A 363 11.45 13.65 26.15
CA ILE A 363 11.96 12.40 26.75
C ILE A 363 13.46 12.50 27.05
N ALA A 364 14.24 13.13 26.18
CA ALA A 364 15.66 13.34 26.40
C ALA A 364 15.95 14.32 27.55
N GLU A 365 15.18 15.40 27.66
CA GLU A 365 15.32 16.46 28.67
C GLU A 365 14.98 16.01 30.10
N ASP A 366 14.06 15.05 30.28
CA ASP A 366 13.63 14.55 31.60
C ASP A 366 14.75 13.80 32.37
N GLY A 367 15.99 13.80 31.88
CA GLY A 367 17.21 13.41 32.61
C GLY A 367 17.35 11.92 32.93
N SER A 368 16.27 11.15 32.78
CA SER A 368 16.27 9.68 32.76
C SER A 368 16.59 9.12 31.35
N GLY A 369 16.82 10.00 30.36
CA GLY A 369 16.39 9.86 28.95
C GLY A 369 17.18 8.95 28.00
N TYR A 370 18.53 8.95 27.99
CA TYR A 370 19.24 8.23 26.90
C TYR A 370 19.28 6.71 27.14
N ASP A 371 19.61 6.32 28.38
CA ASP A 371 19.45 4.93 28.82
C ASP A 371 17.99 4.51 28.81
N SER A 372 17.03 5.40 29.14
CA SER A 372 15.60 5.04 29.10
C SER A 372 15.03 4.91 27.69
N ILE A 373 15.45 5.68 26.69
CA ILE A 373 14.98 5.52 25.30
C ILE A 373 15.49 4.20 24.73
N GLN A 374 16.78 3.90 24.90
CA GLN A 374 17.34 2.63 24.42
C GLN A 374 16.77 1.43 25.19
N GLN A 375 16.61 1.53 26.51
CA GLN A 375 15.92 0.51 27.30
C GLN A 375 14.44 0.37 26.92
N TYR A 376 13.77 1.48 26.62
CA TYR A 376 12.40 1.51 26.12
C TYR A 376 12.31 0.82 24.77
N LYS A 377 13.19 1.13 23.81
CA LYS A 377 13.28 0.46 22.51
C LYS A 377 13.51 -1.03 22.69
N ARG A 378 14.47 -1.45 23.51
CA ARG A 378 14.74 -2.86 23.82
C ARG A 378 13.53 -3.56 24.45
N ARG A 379 12.84 -2.89 25.38
CA ARG A 379 11.64 -3.41 26.05
C ARG A 379 10.48 -3.55 25.08
N MET A 380 10.22 -2.52 24.27
CA MET A 380 9.20 -2.50 23.23
C MET A 380 9.47 -3.58 22.18
N LYS A 381 10.71 -3.67 21.68
CA LYS A 381 11.17 -4.73 20.78
C LYS A 381 10.80 -6.12 21.33
N ARG A 382 11.15 -6.42 22.58
CA ARG A 382 10.83 -7.72 23.20
C ARG A 382 9.32 -7.94 23.35
N SER A 383 8.59 -6.97 23.91
CA SER A 383 7.14 -7.14 24.12
C SER A 383 6.38 -7.23 22.81
N SER A 384 6.69 -6.38 21.84
CA SER A 384 6.00 -6.35 20.56
C SER A 384 6.29 -7.58 19.71
N ARG A 385 7.55 -8.06 19.69
CA ARG A 385 7.88 -9.36 19.08
C ARG A 385 7.10 -10.50 19.74
N SER A 386 7.07 -10.54 21.07
CA SER A 386 6.34 -11.58 21.81
C SER A 386 4.84 -11.56 21.51
N ILE A 387 4.25 -10.36 21.44
CA ILE A 387 2.82 -10.19 21.10
C ILE A 387 2.55 -10.59 19.65
N LEU A 388 3.36 -10.13 18.70
CA LEU A 388 3.21 -10.49 17.28
C LEU A 388 3.34 -12.00 17.11
N LYS A 389 4.38 -12.62 17.68
CA LYS A 389 4.57 -14.07 17.66
C LYS A 389 3.35 -14.80 18.21
N THR A 390 2.93 -14.43 19.41
CA THR A 390 1.77 -15.04 20.06
C THR A 390 0.50 -14.88 19.23
N LEU A 391 0.26 -13.68 18.68
CA LEU A 391 -0.92 -13.35 17.88
C LEU A 391 -0.98 -14.20 16.61
N LEU A 392 0.14 -14.25 15.89
CA LEU A 392 0.26 -14.95 14.62
C LEU A 392 0.29 -16.47 14.81
N GLU A 393 1.02 -16.99 15.81
CA GLU A 393 0.99 -18.42 16.16
C GLU A 393 -0.38 -18.86 16.67
N ALA A 394 -1.06 -18.03 17.47
CA ALA A 394 -2.41 -18.34 17.92
C ALA A 394 -3.33 -18.52 16.71
N ALA A 395 -3.27 -17.61 15.74
CA ALA A 395 -4.02 -17.66 14.49
C ALA A 395 -3.54 -18.74 13.48
N ASP A 396 -2.57 -19.58 13.84
CA ASP A 396 -1.92 -20.58 12.98
C ASP A 396 -1.26 -19.99 11.71
N TRP A 397 -0.73 -18.78 11.85
CA TRP A 397 -0.04 -18.02 10.80
C TRP A 397 1.47 -18.05 10.99
N ASN A 398 2.03 -19.25 11.17
CA ASN A 398 3.45 -19.44 11.40
C ASN A 398 4.30 -18.84 10.27
N ASN A 399 3.83 -18.94 9.03
CA ASN A 399 4.49 -18.35 7.87
C ASN A 399 4.48 -16.80 7.93
N VAL A 400 3.40 -16.17 8.42
CA VAL A 400 3.36 -14.69 8.60
C VAL A 400 4.35 -14.31 9.69
N TRP A 401 4.43 -15.10 10.77
CA TRP A 401 5.41 -14.85 11.82
C TRP A 401 6.84 -14.97 11.31
N GLU A 402 7.17 -16.00 10.53
CA GLU A 402 8.49 -16.17 9.93
C GLU A 402 8.85 -14.98 9.02
N PHE A 403 7.92 -14.53 8.18
CA PHE A 403 8.09 -13.33 7.36
C PHE A 403 8.38 -12.07 8.20
N VAL A 404 7.60 -11.87 9.27
CA VAL A 404 7.78 -10.75 10.21
C VAL A 404 9.12 -10.87 10.94
N GLU A 405 9.47 -12.06 11.41
CA GLU A 405 10.70 -12.34 12.15
C GLU A 405 11.93 -12.07 11.29
N ASN A 406 11.93 -12.53 10.03
CA ASN A 406 12.99 -12.24 9.06
C ASN A 406 13.17 -10.73 8.86
N PHE A 407 12.10 -10.00 8.57
CA PHE A 407 12.16 -8.54 8.45
C PHE A 407 12.72 -7.87 9.71
N LEU A 408 12.27 -8.30 10.90
CA LEU A 408 12.73 -7.73 12.16
C LEU A 408 14.19 -8.07 12.46
N ASN A 409 14.71 -9.21 11.99
CA ASN A 409 16.11 -9.58 12.14
C ASN A 409 16.99 -8.78 11.17
N ASP A 410 16.56 -8.63 9.92
CA ASP A 410 17.27 -7.84 8.90
C ASP A 410 17.39 -6.37 9.32
N ALA A 411 16.28 -5.76 9.74
CA ALA A 411 16.25 -4.38 10.22
C ALA A 411 17.14 -4.12 11.44
N GLU A 412 17.45 -5.17 12.22
CA GLU A 412 18.36 -5.08 13.36
C GLU A 412 19.81 -5.20 12.97
N ASN A 413 20.12 -6.11 12.05
CA ASN A 413 21.46 -6.25 11.50
C ASN A 413 21.89 -4.95 10.79
N GLU A 414 20.97 -4.28 10.11
CA GLU A 414 21.24 -2.96 9.50
C GLU A 414 21.50 -1.87 10.55
N ALA A 415 20.75 -1.86 11.66
CA ALA A 415 20.88 -0.85 12.70
C ALA A 415 22.16 -1.01 13.55
N ASP A 416 22.60 -2.25 13.77
CA ASP A 416 23.83 -2.55 14.52
C ASP A 416 25.08 -2.47 13.61
N GLY A 417 24.90 -2.37 12.28
CA GLY A 417 25.97 -2.29 11.28
C GLY A 417 26.58 -0.90 11.06
N GLU A 418 26.11 0.14 11.74
CA GLU A 418 26.79 1.45 11.79
C GLU A 418 28.09 1.33 12.61
N GLY A 419 29.22 1.12 11.91
CA GLY A 419 30.55 1.37 12.45
C GLY A 419 31.36 0.13 12.88
N THR A 420 31.42 -0.90 12.04
CA THR A 420 32.76 -1.45 11.79
C THR A 420 33.31 -0.71 10.58
N ASP A 421 33.69 0.55 10.80
CA ASP A 421 34.82 1.08 10.02
C ASP A 421 35.92 0.04 10.25
N THR A 422 36.08 -0.81 9.25
CA THR A 422 37.34 -1.46 9.03
C THR A 422 38.27 -0.29 8.80
N ASP A 423 38.93 0.14 9.87
CA ASP A 423 40.24 0.77 9.80
C ASP A 423 41.03 -0.16 8.88
N ALA A 424 40.96 0.13 7.58
CA ALA A 424 41.85 -0.41 6.61
C ALA A 424 43.19 0.13 7.09
N ASP A 425 43.91 -0.72 7.81
CA ASP A 425 45.32 -0.56 8.12
C ASP A 425 45.96 0.04 6.87
N GLU A 426 46.26 1.35 6.94
CA GLU A 426 47.14 1.97 5.98
C GLU A 426 48.40 1.11 6.02
N PRO A 427 48.85 0.51 4.91
CA PRO A 427 50.07 -0.25 4.93
C PRO A 427 51.19 0.72 5.32
N ASP A 428 51.78 0.48 6.49
CA ASP A 428 52.99 1.14 6.96
C ASP A 428 54.01 1.15 5.82
N GLY A 429 54.14 2.31 5.18
CA GLY A 429 55.22 2.60 4.27
C GLY A 429 56.49 2.77 5.07
N GLU A 430 57.13 1.65 5.44
CA GLU A 430 58.50 1.69 5.93
C GLU A 430 59.44 2.11 4.79
N GLU A 431 60.04 3.26 5.04
CA GLU A 431 61.12 3.98 4.37
C GLU A 431 62.23 3.08 3.79
N GLU A 432 62.51 3.23 2.48
CA GLU A 432 63.82 2.89 1.91
C GLU A 432 64.86 3.90 2.41
N GLU A 433 65.73 3.48 3.33
CA GLU A 433 66.96 4.19 3.70
C GLU A 433 68.01 4.12 2.56
N ALA A 434 68.67 5.24 2.32
CA ALA A 434 69.88 5.42 1.51
C ALA A 434 71.10 5.71 2.39
#